data_AF-A0A8T8HZB4-F1
#
_entry.id   AF-A0A8T8HZB4-F1
#
_cell.length_a   1.000
_cell.length_b   1.000
_cell.length_c   1.000
_cell.angle_alpha   90.00
_cell.angle_beta   90.00
_cell.angle_gamma   90.00
#
_symmetry.space_group_name_H-M   'P 1'
#
loop_
_entity.id
_entity.type
_entity.pdbx_description
1 polymer ?
#
loop_
_entity_poly.entity_id
_entity_poly.type
_entity_poly.pdbx_seq_one_letter_code
_entity_poly.pdbx_strand_id
1 'polypeptide(L)'
;MARRKTPTTRVDPSAFDRAGARVFDNSLTTEIEDSYLEYAYSVIHSRALPDARDGLKPVHRRILFSMNEQGHRPTSPYVKSSRVVGDCFVRGALVSTPEGLRPIEDLGVGDRVLDPAGRPADVVEVYENPVSELVRVVWANGDTLLVTPGQRFRTEDGGWTAARDLAGRRTTGFGAARHAALVADGGDAGAYVLG
;
A
#
# COMPACT_ATOMS: atom_id res chain seq x y z
N MET A 1 -4.13 -28.21 9.90
CA MET A 1 -2.99 -27.80 10.74
C MET A 1 -3.52 -27.36 12.10
N ALA A 2 -2.96 -27.89 13.18
CA ALA A 2 -3.54 -27.82 14.52
C ALA A 2 -3.44 -26.40 15.13
N ARG A 3 -4.59 -25.74 15.32
CA ARG A 3 -4.71 -24.50 16.07
C ARG A 3 -4.65 -24.82 17.56
N ARG A 4 -3.57 -24.44 18.25
CA ARG A 4 -3.49 -24.51 19.71
C ARG A 4 -4.49 -23.49 20.30
N LYS A 5 -5.46 -23.97 21.09
CA LYS A 5 -6.67 -23.23 21.49
C LYS A 5 -6.58 -22.56 22.87
N THR A 6 -5.37 -22.25 23.35
CA THR A 6 -5.19 -21.60 24.66
C THR A 6 -4.03 -20.61 24.60
N PRO A 7 -4.19 -19.34 25.02
CA PRO A 7 -3.08 -18.46 25.30
C PRO A 7 -2.53 -18.88 26.66
N THR A 8 -1.71 -19.92 26.69
CA THR A 8 -0.95 -20.21 27.90
C THR A 8 0.27 -19.30 27.88
N THR A 9 0.11 -18.05 28.33
CA THR A 9 1.26 -17.33 28.88
C THR A 9 1.80 -18.26 29.96
N ARG A 10 2.97 -18.85 29.71
CA ARG A 10 3.51 -19.95 30.52
C ARG A 10 3.77 -19.52 31.98
N VAL A 11 3.71 -18.20 32.22
CA VAL A 11 3.91 -17.57 33.51
C VAL A 11 2.77 -16.57 33.75
N ASP A 12 1.98 -16.82 34.79
CA ASP A 12 1.01 -15.87 35.35
C ASP A 12 1.80 -14.83 36.17
N PRO A 13 1.83 -13.54 35.79
CA PRO A 13 2.57 -12.53 36.54
C PRO A 13 2.08 -12.37 37.98
N SER A 14 0.82 -12.71 38.27
CA SER A 14 0.26 -12.69 39.62
C SER A 14 0.68 -13.88 40.50
N ALA A 15 1.37 -14.87 39.91
CA ALA A 15 1.93 -16.00 40.64
C ALA A 15 3.26 -15.67 41.33
N PHE A 16 3.96 -14.60 40.92
CA PHE A 16 5.20 -14.14 41.57
C PHE A 16 4.97 -13.57 42.97
N ASP A 17 3.75 -13.09 43.27
CA ASP A 17 3.38 -12.51 44.57
C ASP A 17 2.84 -13.53 45.58
N ARG A 18 2.63 -14.79 45.18
CA ARG A 18 2.12 -15.85 46.07
C ARG A 18 3.27 -16.60 46.73
N ALA A 19 3.23 -16.72 48.06
CA ALA A 19 4.13 -17.60 48.81
C ALA A 19 3.97 -19.05 48.30
N GLY A 20 5.01 -19.60 47.66
CA GLY A 20 4.99 -20.92 47.01
C GLY A 20 5.09 -20.91 45.48
N ALA A 21 5.51 -19.79 44.86
CA ALA A 21 5.79 -19.72 43.43
C ALA A 21 6.75 -20.85 42.99
N ARG A 22 6.35 -21.63 41.99
CA ARG A 22 7.19 -22.70 41.41
C ARG A 22 8.23 -22.04 40.51
N VAL A 23 9.46 -21.93 41.00
CA VAL A 23 10.60 -21.48 40.20
C VAL A 23 11.02 -22.62 39.29
N PHE A 24 10.95 -22.40 37.99
CA PHE A 24 11.47 -23.32 36.99
C PHE A 24 12.88 -22.87 36.62
N ASP A 25 13.85 -23.76 36.78
CA ASP A 25 15.20 -23.52 36.29
C ASP A 25 15.19 -23.78 34.78
N ASN A 26 15.30 -22.71 33.99
CA ASN A 26 15.39 -22.78 32.54
C ASN A 26 16.69 -22.12 32.10
N SER A 27 17.33 -22.71 31.09
CA SER A 27 18.51 -22.12 30.48
C SER A 27 18.13 -20.77 29.87
N LEU A 28 18.86 -19.72 30.24
CA LEU A 28 18.66 -18.36 29.72
C LEU A 28 18.70 -18.34 28.19
N THR A 29 19.60 -19.14 27.58
CA THR A 29 19.73 -19.24 26.13
C THR A 29 18.45 -19.72 25.46
N THR A 30 17.79 -20.73 26.05
CA THR A 30 16.54 -21.30 25.52
C THR A 30 15.38 -20.32 25.67
N GLU A 31 15.29 -19.61 26.80
CA GLU A 31 14.22 -18.64 27.04
C GLU A 31 14.32 -17.43 26.11
N ILE A 32 15.53 -16.96 25.82
CA ILE A 32 15.78 -15.86 24.89
C ILE A 32 15.41 -16.27 23.45
N GLU A 33 15.79 -17.48 23.03
CA GLU A 33 15.46 -18.00 21.69
C GLU A 33 13.94 -18.10 21.50
N ASP A 34 13.24 -18.72 22.44
CA ASP A 34 11.78 -18.87 22.40
C ASP A 34 11.08 -17.51 22.41
N SER A 35 11.49 -16.59 23.29
CA SER A 35 10.91 -15.24 23.39
C SER A 35 11.13 -14.41 22.13
N TYR A 36 12.32 -14.51 21.53
CA TYR A 36 12.61 -13.85 20.27
C TYR A 36 11.75 -14.41 19.13
N LEU A 37 11.60 -15.74 19.08
CA LEU A 37 10.81 -16.42 18.04
C LEU A 37 9.32 -16.05 18.13
N GLU A 38 8.75 -16.03 19.33
CA GLU A 38 7.34 -15.65 19.57
C GLU A 38 7.10 -14.17 19.25
N TYR A 39 8.01 -13.27 19.64
CA TYR A 39 7.92 -11.85 19.30
C TYR A 39 8.06 -11.64 17.79
N ALA A 40 9.03 -12.29 17.14
CA ALA A 40 9.22 -12.22 15.70
C ALA A 40 7.99 -12.74 14.94
N TYR A 41 7.41 -13.86 15.38
CA TYR A 41 6.18 -14.41 14.80
C TYR A 41 5.00 -13.44 14.95
N SER A 42 4.83 -12.86 16.14
CA SER A 42 3.78 -11.86 16.41
C SER A 42 3.94 -10.61 15.55
N VAL A 43 5.18 -10.09 15.40
CA VAL A 43 5.47 -8.94 14.53
C VAL A 43 5.24 -9.27 13.06
N ILE A 44 5.64 -10.46 12.59
CA ILE A 44 5.41 -10.90 11.22
C ILE A 44 3.91 -11.01 10.93
N HIS A 45 3.16 -11.62 11.84
CA HIS A 45 1.72 -11.82 11.68
C HIS A 45 0.92 -10.51 11.78
N SER A 46 1.30 -9.60 12.67
CA SER A 46 0.58 -8.34 12.90
C SER A 46 0.97 -7.21 11.95
N ARG A 47 2.20 -7.21 11.41
CA ARG A 47 2.72 -6.09 10.59
C ARG A 47 3.24 -6.51 9.22
N ALA A 48 3.83 -7.69 9.07
CA ALA A 48 4.59 -8.06 7.87
C ALA A 48 3.80 -8.86 6.83
N LEU A 49 2.71 -9.53 7.23
CA LEU A 49 1.77 -10.17 6.32
C LEU A 49 0.50 -9.32 6.21
N PRO A 50 0.46 -8.29 5.34
CA PRO A 50 -0.82 -7.69 4.97
C PRO A 50 -1.67 -8.80 4.36
N ASP A 51 -2.80 -9.15 4.99
CA ASP A 51 -3.70 -10.29 4.68
C ASP A 51 -3.35 -10.96 3.34
N ALA A 52 -2.38 -11.88 3.42
CA ALA A 52 -1.56 -12.30 2.29
C ALA A 52 -2.26 -13.39 1.47
N ARG A 53 -3.50 -13.11 1.04
CA ARG A 53 -4.24 -14.02 0.16
C ARG A 53 -4.16 -13.61 -1.30
N ASP A 54 -3.97 -12.32 -1.60
CA ASP A 54 -4.09 -11.78 -2.96
C ASP A 54 -2.88 -10.94 -3.44
N GLY A 55 -1.99 -10.49 -2.55
CA GLY A 55 -0.87 -9.62 -2.91
C GLY A 55 -1.29 -8.24 -3.44
N LEU A 56 -2.55 -7.84 -3.24
CA LEU A 56 -3.10 -6.61 -3.77
C LEU A 56 -2.89 -5.43 -2.82
N LYS A 57 -2.45 -4.29 -3.37
CA LYS A 57 -2.44 -3.01 -2.64
C LYS A 57 -3.88 -2.57 -2.31
N PRO A 58 -4.12 -1.80 -1.24
CA PRO A 58 -5.46 -1.32 -0.89
C PRO A 58 -6.20 -0.63 -2.05
N VAL A 59 -5.48 0.13 -2.88
CA VAL A 59 -6.05 0.75 -4.09
C VAL A 59 -6.54 -0.27 -5.13
N HIS A 60 -5.83 -1.39 -5.30
CA HIS A 60 -6.25 -2.45 -6.22
C HIS A 60 -7.56 -3.10 -5.74
N ARG A 61 -7.71 -3.30 -4.42
CA ARG A 61 -8.95 -3.83 -3.85
C ARG A 61 -10.13 -2.90 -4.09
N ARG A 62 -9.95 -1.59 -3.91
CA ARG A 62 -10.99 -0.58 -4.20
C ARG A 62 -11.39 -0.56 -5.67
N ILE A 63 -10.42 -0.68 -6.58
CA ILE A 63 -10.68 -0.77 -8.03
C ILE A 63 -11.50 -2.03 -8.34
N LEU A 64 -11.09 -3.19 -7.84
CA LEU A 64 -11.81 -4.45 -8.08
C LEU A 64 -13.22 -4.43 -7.47
N PHE A 65 -13.39 -3.81 -6.30
CA PHE A 65 -14.69 -3.61 -5.67
C PHE A 65 -15.59 -2.73 -6.55
N SER A 66 -15.08 -1.56 -6.97
CA SER A 66 -15.80 -0.66 -7.87
C SER A 66 -16.18 -1.34 -9.20
N MET A 67 -15.29 -2.14 -9.78
CA MET A 67 -15.59 -2.95 -10.97
C MET A 67 -16.72 -3.95 -10.72
N ASN A 68 -16.72 -4.62 -9.57
CA ASN A 68 -17.74 -5.61 -9.21
C ASN A 68 -19.12 -4.96 -9.04
N GLU A 69 -19.20 -3.84 -8.32
CA GLU A 69 -20.45 -3.09 -8.11
C GLU A 69 -21.05 -2.59 -9.43
N GLN A 70 -20.21 -2.17 -10.37
CA GLN A 70 -20.63 -1.73 -11.70
C GLN A 70 -20.92 -2.87 -12.68
N GLY A 71 -20.70 -4.13 -12.29
CA GLY A 71 -20.90 -5.29 -13.17
C GLY A 71 -19.83 -5.45 -14.26
N HIS A 72 -18.67 -4.81 -14.12
CA HIS A 72 -17.54 -4.96 -15.03
C HIS A 72 -16.84 -6.30 -14.79
N ARG A 73 -17.35 -7.35 -15.41
CA ARG A 73 -16.78 -8.70 -15.38
C ARG A 73 -15.85 -8.91 -16.58
N PRO A 74 -14.98 -9.93 -16.58
CA PRO A 74 -14.17 -10.29 -17.75
C PRO A 74 -15.00 -10.57 -19.02
N THR A 75 -16.28 -10.89 -18.86
CA THR A 75 -17.24 -11.14 -19.94
C THR A 75 -17.96 -9.87 -20.43
N SER A 76 -17.80 -8.74 -19.74
CA SER A 76 -18.47 -7.47 -20.06
C SER A 76 -17.73 -6.72 -21.18
N PRO A 77 -18.41 -5.81 -21.91
CA PRO A 77 -17.78 -4.94 -22.92
C PRO A 77 -16.64 -4.11 -22.33
N TYR A 78 -15.67 -3.75 -23.16
CA TYR A 78 -14.51 -2.96 -22.74
C TYR A 78 -14.92 -1.59 -22.17
N VAL A 79 -14.37 -1.24 -21.02
CA VAL A 79 -14.53 0.05 -20.36
C VAL A 79 -13.16 0.65 -20.07
N LYS A 80 -12.99 1.96 -20.31
CA LYS A 80 -11.74 2.67 -20.01
C LYS A 80 -11.45 2.64 -18.51
N SER A 81 -10.19 2.39 -18.15
CA SER A 81 -9.72 2.35 -16.75
C SER A 81 -9.98 3.65 -15.99
N SER A 82 -9.92 4.81 -16.66
CA SER A 82 -10.22 6.11 -16.05
C SER A 82 -11.63 6.21 -15.48
N ARG A 83 -12.61 5.50 -16.07
CA ARG A 83 -13.98 5.46 -15.56
C ARG A 83 -14.05 4.72 -14.23
N VAL A 84 -13.45 3.53 -14.16
CA VAL A 84 -13.41 2.69 -12.96
C VAL A 84 -12.62 3.34 -11.81
N VAL A 85 -11.47 3.95 -12.13
CA VAL A 85 -10.62 4.60 -11.13
C VAL A 85 -11.24 5.91 -10.64
N GLY A 86 -11.98 6.64 -11.49
CA GLY A 86 -12.68 7.86 -11.10
C GLY A 86 -13.79 7.64 -10.06
N ASP A 87 -14.40 6.45 -10.06
CA ASP A 87 -15.42 6.07 -9.08
C ASP A 87 -14.80 5.59 -7.74
N CYS A 88 -13.49 5.41 -7.67
CA CYS A 88 -12.80 5.16 -6.40
C CYS A 88 -12.73 6.49 -5.63
N PHE A 89 -13.69 6.67 -4.72
CA PHE A 89 -13.97 7.86 -3.90
C PHE A 89 -12.91 8.98 -3.97
N VAL A 90 -13.31 10.08 -4.60
CA VAL A 90 -12.58 11.34 -4.59
C VAL A 90 -13.10 12.24 -3.47
N ARG A 91 -12.32 13.27 -3.11
CA ARG A 91 -12.80 14.35 -2.24
C ARG A 91 -14.12 14.92 -2.77
N GLY A 92 -15.09 15.13 -1.88
CA GLY A 92 -16.44 15.57 -2.20
C GLY A 92 -17.41 14.44 -2.57
N ALA A 93 -16.97 13.18 -2.61
CA ALA A 93 -17.87 12.06 -2.78
C ALA A 93 -18.83 11.98 -1.58
N LEU A 94 -20.14 11.98 -1.86
CA LEU A 94 -21.17 11.94 -0.83
C LEU A 94 -21.41 10.50 -0.36
N VAL A 95 -21.36 10.30 0.95
CA VAL A 95 -21.60 9.02 1.62
C VAL A 95 -22.90 9.13 2.39
N SER A 96 -23.76 8.11 2.23
CA SER A 96 -25.00 8.00 2.98
C SER A 96 -24.72 7.69 4.45
N THR A 97 -25.19 8.56 5.34
CA THR A 97 -25.17 8.38 6.79
C THR A 97 -26.61 8.43 7.33
N PRO A 98 -26.87 7.91 8.54
CA PRO A 98 -28.20 8.02 9.16
C PRO A 98 -28.70 9.47 9.27
N GLU A 99 -27.79 10.44 9.38
CA GLU A 99 -28.08 11.88 9.49
C GLU A 99 -28.18 12.59 8.12
N GLY A 100 -27.93 11.89 7.02
CA GLY A 100 -27.98 12.43 5.65
C GLY A 100 -26.73 12.16 4.83
N LEU A 101 -26.59 12.85 3.70
CA LEU A 101 -25.39 12.74 2.86
C LEU A 101 -24.25 13.59 3.45
N ARG A 102 -23.10 12.97 3.72
CA ARG A 102 -21.89 13.66 4.19
C ARG A 102 -20.75 13.46 3.19
N PRO A 103 -19.93 14.49 2.92
CA PRO A 103 -18.70 14.32 2.14
C PRO A 103 -17.77 13.31 2.81
N ILE A 104 -17.07 12.50 2.01
CA ILE A 104 -16.19 11.43 2.51
C ILE A 104 -15.03 11.95 3.36
N GLU A 105 -14.53 13.16 3.06
CA GLU A 105 -13.46 13.82 3.83
C GLU A 105 -13.87 14.23 5.25
N ASP A 106 -15.17 14.34 5.51
CA ASP A 106 -15.70 14.70 6.82
C ASP A 106 -15.96 13.48 7.70
N LEU A 107 -15.75 12.26 7.19
CA LEU A 107 -16.00 11.02 7.93
C LEU A 107 -14.77 10.59 8.74
N GLY A 108 -15.02 10.23 9.99
CA GLY A 108 -14.01 9.73 10.93
C GLY A 108 -14.25 8.28 11.36
N VAL A 109 -13.25 7.70 12.03
CA VAL A 109 -13.42 6.40 12.70
C VAL A 109 -14.47 6.54 13.81
N GLY A 110 -15.45 5.64 13.81
CA GLY A 110 -16.59 5.67 14.72
C GLY A 110 -17.84 6.38 14.17
N ASP A 111 -17.73 7.08 13.03
CA ASP A 111 -18.92 7.57 12.32
C ASP A 111 -19.77 6.41 11.78
N ARG A 112 -21.07 6.65 11.59
CA ARG A 112 -22.00 5.66 11.02
C ARG A 112 -22.30 5.96 9.57
N VAL A 113 -22.15 4.95 8.72
CA VAL A 113 -22.50 4.99 7.30
C VAL A 113 -23.55 3.93 6.98
N LEU A 114 -24.32 4.12 5.92
CA LEU A 114 -25.36 3.18 5.51
C LEU A 114 -24.80 2.21 4.45
N ASP A 115 -25.07 0.92 4.64
CA ASP A 115 -24.80 -0.11 3.64
C ASP A 115 -25.83 -0.04 2.49
N PRO A 116 -25.65 -0.82 1.39
CA PRO A 116 -26.61 -0.82 0.28
C PRO A 116 -28.04 -1.26 0.66
N ALA A 117 -28.21 -1.95 1.79
CA ALA A 117 -29.51 -2.32 2.33
C ALA A 117 -30.10 -1.26 3.28
N GLY A 118 -29.41 -0.12 3.46
CA GLY A 118 -29.81 0.99 4.33
C GLY A 118 -29.54 0.75 5.82
N ARG A 119 -28.72 -0.25 6.17
CA ARG A 119 -28.39 -0.55 7.57
C ARG A 119 -27.15 0.24 8.02
N PRO A 120 -27.13 0.79 9.24
CA PRO A 120 -25.94 1.46 9.76
C PRO A 120 -24.77 0.50 9.99
N ALA A 121 -23.58 0.93 9.61
CA ALA A 121 -22.30 0.29 9.86
C ALA A 121 -21.29 1.33 10.37
N ASP A 122 -20.43 0.94 11.30
CA ASP A 122 -19.42 1.83 11.86
C ASP A 122 -18.20 1.91 10.92
N VAL A 123 -17.68 3.12 10.73
CA VAL A 123 -16.40 3.36 10.05
C VAL A 123 -15.28 2.90 10.98
N VAL A 124 -14.60 1.81 10.62
CA VAL A 124 -13.54 1.22 11.45
C VAL A 124 -12.15 1.81 11.16
N GLU A 125 -11.96 2.38 9.97
CA GLU A 125 -10.69 2.92 9.51
C GLU A 125 -10.94 3.98 8.43
N VAL A 126 -10.12 5.03 8.42
CA VAL A 126 -10.12 6.06 7.37
C VAL A 126 -8.72 6.12 6.76
N TYR A 127 -8.66 6.17 5.42
CA TYR A 127 -7.41 6.29 4.68
C TYR A 127 -7.44 7.56 3.83
N GLU A 128 -6.70 8.58 4.26
CA GLU A 128 -6.44 9.76 3.46
C GLU A 128 -5.12 9.57 2.71
N ASN A 129 -5.14 9.73 1.38
CA ASN A 129 -3.90 9.76 0.61
C ASN A 129 -3.40 11.22 0.61
N PRO A 130 -2.31 11.54 1.32
CA PRO A 130 -1.82 12.92 1.38
C PRO A 130 -1.44 13.39 -0.03
N VAL A 131 -1.68 14.68 -0.30
CA VAL A 131 -1.15 15.31 -1.50
C VAL A 131 0.37 15.19 -1.45
N SER A 132 0.91 14.34 -2.30
CA SER A 132 2.36 14.16 -2.41
C SER A 132 2.92 15.27 -3.28
N GLU A 133 3.94 15.99 -2.79
CA GLU A 133 4.75 16.85 -3.66
C GLU A 133 5.24 16.01 -4.84
N LEU A 134 4.88 16.42 -6.06
CA LEU A 134 5.33 15.74 -7.27
C LEU A 134 6.58 16.44 -7.78
N VAL A 135 7.57 15.65 -8.16
CA VAL A 135 8.74 16.11 -8.91
C VAL A 135 8.46 15.87 -10.39
N ARG A 136 8.69 16.89 -11.21
CA ARG A 136 8.70 16.74 -12.67
C ARG A 136 10.09 16.31 -13.09
N VAL A 137 10.18 15.11 -13.68
CA VAL A 137 11.38 14.63 -14.37
C VAL A 137 11.23 15.02 -15.83
N VAL A 138 12.19 15.78 -16.37
CA VAL A 138 12.24 16.16 -17.79
C VAL A 138 13.46 15.48 -18.40
N TRP A 139 13.29 14.71 -19.47
CA TRP A 139 14.40 14.13 -20.20
C TRP A 139 14.83 15.00 -21.38
N ALA A 140 16.06 14.79 -21.82
CA ALA A 140 16.75 15.37 -22.97
C ALA A 140 15.94 15.43 -24.25
N ASN A 141 15.22 14.34 -24.49
CA ASN A 141 14.39 14.12 -25.65
C ASN A 141 13.05 14.86 -25.56
N GLY A 142 12.84 15.65 -24.49
CA GLY A 142 11.62 16.40 -24.24
C GLY A 142 10.53 15.61 -23.51
N ASP A 143 10.75 14.33 -23.21
CA ASP A 143 9.79 13.55 -22.42
C ASP A 143 9.68 14.13 -21.01
N THR A 144 8.49 14.07 -20.43
CA THR A 144 8.29 14.49 -19.03
C THR A 144 7.45 13.50 -18.27
N LEU A 145 7.75 13.36 -16.98
CA LEU A 145 6.99 12.51 -16.07
C LEU A 145 6.85 13.19 -14.71
N LEU A 146 5.62 13.31 -14.21
CA LEU A 146 5.34 13.76 -12.85
C LEU A 146 5.28 12.54 -11.93
N VAL A 147 6.15 12.50 -10.92
CA VAL A 147 6.29 11.36 -10.00
C VAL A 147 6.47 11.81 -8.57
N THR A 148 6.26 10.90 -7.62
CA THR A 148 6.62 11.15 -6.22
C THR A 148 8.15 11.23 -6.07
N PRO A 149 8.67 12.01 -5.10
CA PRO A 149 10.10 12.29 -5.02
C PRO A 149 10.93 11.03 -4.73
N GLY A 150 10.33 10.04 -4.06
CA GLY A 150 10.94 8.75 -3.73
C GLY A 150 10.87 7.71 -4.86
N GLN A 151 10.17 7.99 -5.96
CA GLN A 151 10.09 7.08 -7.10
C GLN A 151 11.50 6.81 -7.64
N ARG A 152 11.91 5.55 -7.71
CA ARG A 152 13.27 5.18 -8.13
C ARG A 152 13.34 4.91 -9.63
N PHE A 153 14.38 5.45 -10.25
CA PHE A 153 14.74 5.22 -11.65
C PHE A 153 16.06 4.47 -11.70
N ARG A 154 16.14 3.53 -12.65
CA ARG A 154 17.37 2.79 -12.91
C ARG A 154 18.32 3.72 -13.66
N THR A 155 19.55 3.87 -13.18
CA THR A 155 20.59 4.70 -13.83
C THR A 155 21.62 3.84 -14.56
N GLU A 156 22.26 4.40 -15.59
CA GLU A 156 23.26 3.69 -16.41
C GLU A 156 24.46 3.18 -15.58
N ASP A 157 24.79 3.84 -14.47
CA ASP A 157 25.79 3.39 -13.50
C ASP A 157 25.40 2.09 -12.75
N GLY A 158 24.29 1.45 -13.14
CA GLY A 158 23.80 0.18 -12.59
C GLY A 158 22.94 0.33 -11.33
N GLY A 159 22.84 1.54 -10.77
CA GLY A 159 22.12 1.85 -9.53
C GLY A 159 20.64 2.22 -9.69
N TRP A 160 19.98 2.42 -8.55
CA TRP A 160 18.65 3.01 -8.47
C TRP A 160 18.75 4.37 -7.77
N THR A 161 18.28 5.42 -8.42
CA THR A 161 18.28 6.79 -7.88
C THR A 161 16.86 7.29 -7.73
N ALA A 162 16.55 7.95 -6.61
CA ALA A 162 15.24 8.54 -6.37
C ALA A 162 15.00 9.75 -7.31
N ALA A 163 13.75 10.03 -7.65
CA ALA A 163 13.37 11.13 -8.53
C ALA A 163 13.93 12.48 -8.08
N ARG A 164 13.94 12.71 -6.75
CA ARG A 164 14.51 13.93 -6.15
C ARG A 164 16.01 14.14 -6.40
N ASP A 165 16.75 13.06 -6.63
CA ASP A 165 18.22 13.08 -6.80
C ASP A 165 18.63 12.72 -8.23
N LEU A 166 17.66 12.72 -9.16
CA LEU A 166 17.85 12.19 -10.51
C LEU A 166 18.48 13.20 -11.48
N ALA A 167 18.44 14.49 -11.15
CA ALA A 167 18.99 15.56 -11.97
C ALA A 167 20.46 15.28 -12.32
N GLY A 168 20.79 15.42 -13.61
CA GLY A 168 22.15 15.18 -14.11
C GLY A 168 22.55 13.71 -14.25
N ARG A 169 21.67 12.74 -13.96
CA ARG A 169 21.93 11.30 -14.18
C ARG A 169 21.29 10.78 -15.45
N ARG A 170 21.94 9.79 -16.08
CA ARG A 170 21.37 9.05 -17.22
C ARG A 170 20.54 7.88 -16.71
N THR A 171 19.29 7.80 -17.14
CA THR A 171 18.39 6.70 -16.77
C THR A 171 18.34 5.62 -17.84
N THR A 172 18.49 4.36 -17.44
CA THR A 172 18.20 3.22 -18.30
C THR A 172 16.69 3.01 -18.35
N GLY A 173 16.07 3.25 -19.50
CA GLY A 173 14.74 2.70 -19.77
C GLY A 173 13.56 3.68 -19.77
N PHE A 174 13.73 4.88 -20.30
CA PHE A 174 12.60 5.50 -21.02
C PHE A 174 12.88 5.43 -22.52
N GLY A 175 12.00 4.77 -23.27
CA GLY A 175 11.96 4.85 -24.74
C GLY A 175 12.88 3.93 -25.56
N ALA A 176 13.99 3.40 -25.03
CA ALA A 176 14.99 2.69 -25.88
C ALA A 176 14.40 1.54 -26.74
N ALA A 177 13.46 0.75 -26.21
CA ALA A 177 12.79 -0.32 -26.96
C ALA A 177 11.58 0.15 -27.79
N ARG A 178 11.02 1.35 -27.52
CA ARG A 178 9.91 1.93 -28.30
C ARG A 178 10.39 2.68 -29.55
N HIS A 179 11.69 2.95 -29.65
CA HIS A 179 12.31 3.72 -30.73
C HIS A 179 12.98 2.89 -31.83
N ALA A 180 12.79 1.57 -31.87
CA ALA A 180 13.23 0.79 -33.04
C ALA A 180 12.48 1.19 -34.34
N ALA A 181 11.40 1.98 -34.24
CA ALA A 181 10.54 2.37 -35.36
C ALA A 181 10.41 3.89 -35.60
N LEU A 182 11.15 4.75 -34.88
CA LEU A 182 11.11 6.20 -35.12
C LEU A 182 12.41 6.66 -35.77
N VAL A 183 12.28 7.08 -37.03
CA VAL A 183 13.35 7.57 -37.89
C VAL A 183 14.11 8.71 -37.19
N ALA A 184 15.43 8.58 -37.20
CA ALA A 184 16.35 9.53 -36.60
C ALA A 184 16.28 10.88 -37.28
N ASP A 185 16.02 11.93 -36.51
CA ASP A 185 16.44 13.29 -36.85
C ASP A 185 17.49 13.74 -35.82
N GLY A 186 18.74 13.36 -36.07
CA GLY A 186 19.94 14.12 -35.70
C GLY A 186 20.28 14.40 -34.22
N GLY A 187 19.69 13.72 -33.23
CA GLY A 187 19.95 13.97 -31.81
C GLY A 187 20.48 12.75 -31.04
N ASP A 188 21.50 12.97 -30.21
CA ASP A 188 22.28 11.99 -29.44
C ASP A 188 21.46 10.93 -28.66
N ALA A 189 21.97 9.70 -28.58
CA ALA A 189 21.27 8.49 -28.10
C ALA A 189 21.08 8.42 -26.56
N GLY A 190 21.23 9.53 -25.85
CA GLY A 190 21.20 9.58 -24.38
C GLY A 190 20.05 10.40 -23.83
N ALA A 191 19.19 9.76 -23.02
CA ALA A 191 18.17 10.45 -22.23
C ALA A 191 18.79 10.99 -20.92
N TYR A 192 19.29 12.22 -20.93
CA TYR A 192 19.67 12.97 -19.71
C TYR A 192 18.44 13.60 -19.04
N VAL A 193 18.43 13.79 -17.71
CA VAL A 193 17.34 14.52 -17.02
C VAL A 193 17.74 15.98 -16.84
N LEU A 194 16.99 16.90 -17.46
CA LEU A 194 17.04 18.33 -17.20
C LEU A 194 16.21 18.64 -15.95
N GLY A 195 16.78 19.42 -15.03
CA GLY A 195 16.23 19.72 -13.71
C GLY A 195 14.85 20.37 -13.71
#